data_AF-A0A927AWQ7-F1
#
_entry.id   AF-A0A927AWQ7-F1
#
_cell.length_a   1.000
_cell.length_b   1.000
_cell.length_c   1.000
_cell.angle_alpha   90.00
_cell.angle_beta   90.00
_cell.angle_gamma   90.00
#
_symmetry.space_group_name_H-M   'P 1'
#
loop_
_entity.id
_entity.type
_entity.pdbx_description
1 polymer ?
#
loop_
_entity_poly.entity_id
_entity_poly.type
_entity_poly.pdbx_seq_one_letter_code
_entity_poly.pdbx_strand_id
1 'polypeptide(L)'
;MQPKNKSLKRRKYDATFKADVLKMIANGQTVAYVAQALGISEALIYKWKQRTKGEEKYFSSSQSSDALLENQRLLQQISQLETEREI
;
A
#
# COMPACT_ATOMS: atom_id res chain seq x y z
N MET A 1 -34.94 6.92 -29.08
CA MET A 1 -34.84 7.56 -27.75
C MET A 1 -33.80 6.82 -26.93
N GLN A 2 -32.58 7.35 -26.77
CA GLN A 2 -31.56 6.73 -25.91
C GLN A 2 -31.75 7.23 -24.46
N PRO A 3 -31.76 6.35 -23.44
CA PRO A 3 -31.94 6.78 -22.06
C PRO A 3 -30.69 7.52 -21.56
N LYS A 4 -30.89 8.75 -21.09
CA LYS A 4 -29.85 9.59 -20.46
C LYS A 4 -29.34 8.92 -19.19
N ASN A 5 -28.07 8.51 -19.23
CA ASN A 5 -27.38 7.88 -18.12
C ASN A 5 -27.15 8.91 -17.00
N LYS A 6 -27.93 8.88 -15.92
CA LYS A 6 -27.71 9.74 -14.73
C LYS A 6 -26.38 9.34 -14.11
N SER A 7 -25.42 10.26 -14.08
CA SER A 7 -24.14 10.06 -13.40
C SER A 7 -24.37 9.82 -11.92
N LEU A 8 -24.31 8.55 -11.49
CA LEU A 8 -24.36 8.19 -10.08
C LEU A 8 -23.17 8.85 -9.38
N LYS A 9 -23.44 9.76 -8.44
CA LYS A 9 -22.43 10.34 -7.55
C LYS A 9 -21.66 9.19 -6.91
N ARG A 10 -20.39 9.03 -7.29
CA ARG A 10 -19.54 7.96 -6.75
C ARG A 10 -19.40 8.17 -5.24
N ARG A 11 -19.87 7.21 -4.45
CA ARG A 11 -19.58 7.15 -3.01
C ARG A 11 -18.07 7.20 -2.83
N LYS A 12 -17.58 8.21 -2.12
CA LYS A 12 -16.19 8.28 -1.69
C LYS A 12 -16.09 7.52 -0.37
N TYR A 13 -15.19 6.56 -0.33
CA TYR A 13 -14.82 5.84 0.89
C TYR A 13 -13.54 6.45 1.44
N ASP A 14 -13.51 6.67 2.74
CA ASP A 14 -12.34 7.23 3.43
C ASP A 14 -11.17 6.25 3.43
N ALA A 15 -9.96 6.77 3.63
CA ALA A 15 -8.73 5.98 3.59
C ALA A 15 -8.70 4.93 4.72
N THR A 16 -9.19 5.29 5.92
CA THR A 16 -9.31 4.38 7.06
C THR A 16 -10.21 3.19 6.75
N PHE A 17 -11.38 3.45 6.18
CA PHE A 17 -12.32 2.41 5.76
C PHE A 17 -11.69 1.42 4.76
N LYS A 18 -10.98 1.93 3.75
CA LYS A 18 -10.30 1.07 2.77
C LYS A 18 -9.24 0.18 3.44
N ALA A 19 -8.45 0.74 4.36
CA ALA A 19 -7.44 0.00 5.09
C ALA A 19 -8.04 -1.12 5.93
N ASP A 20 -9.16 -0.86 6.61
CA ASP A 20 -9.84 -1.86 7.44
C ASP A 20 -10.43 -2.99 6.59
N VAL A 21 -11.01 -2.68 5.42
CA VAL A 21 -11.45 -3.70 4.45
C VAL A 21 -10.31 -4.59 4.00
N LEU A 22 -9.15 -4.00 3.69
CA LEU A 22 -7.97 -4.76 3.24
C LEU A 22 -7.36 -5.60 4.38
N LYS A 23 -7.35 -5.10 5.62
CA LYS A 23 -6.95 -5.87 6.81
C LYS A 23 -7.84 -7.09 7.02
N MET A 24 -9.15 -6.92 6.87
CA MET A 24 -10.12 -8.01 6.98
C MET A 24 -9.80 -9.18 6.04
N ILE A 25 -9.41 -8.84 4.81
CA ILE A 25 -9.01 -9.81 3.79
C ILE A 25 -7.63 -10.41 4.09
N ALA A 26 -6.69 -9.61 4.60
CA ALA A 26 -5.38 -10.09 5.04
C ALA A 26 -5.50 -11.07 6.22
N ASN A 27 -6.51 -10.89 7.08
CA ASN A 27 -6.83 -11.78 8.19
C ASN A 27 -7.55 -13.08 7.75
N GLY A 28 -7.73 -13.30 6.43
CA GLY A 28 -8.26 -14.54 5.87
C GLY A 28 -9.73 -14.51 5.46
N GLN A 29 -10.43 -13.38 5.61
CA GLN A 29 -11.82 -13.29 5.14
C GLN A 29 -11.88 -13.17 3.61
N THR A 30 -12.88 -13.80 3.01
CA THR A 30 -13.05 -13.78 1.55
C THR A 30 -13.58 -12.44 1.07
N VAL A 31 -13.14 -12.01 -0.12
CA VAL A 31 -13.58 -10.75 -0.74
C VAL A 31 -15.11 -10.69 -0.87
N ALA A 32 -15.72 -11.80 -1.27
CA ALA A 32 -17.18 -11.92 -1.41
C ALA A 32 -17.92 -11.70 -0.08
N TYR A 33 -17.44 -12.31 1.00
CA TYR A 33 -18.03 -12.13 2.33
C TYR A 33 -17.93 -10.68 2.79
N VAL A 34 -16.75 -10.07 2.67
CA VAL A 34 -16.51 -8.68 3.10
C VAL A 34 -17.33 -7.69 2.27
N ALA A 35 -17.45 -7.94 0.96
CA ALA A 35 -18.28 -7.14 0.06
C ALA A 35 -19.76 -7.17 0.47
N GLN A 36 -20.30 -8.37 0.73
CA GLN A 36 -21.67 -8.55 1.17
C GLN A 36 -21.93 -7.92 2.54
N ALA A 37 -21.05 -8.17 3.51
CA ALA A 37 -21.18 -7.67 4.88
C ALA A 37 -21.16 -6.14 4.96
N LEU A 38 -20.36 -5.48 4.12
CA LEU A 38 -20.21 -4.02 4.11
C LEU A 38 -21.06 -3.32 3.04
N GLY A 39 -21.79 -4.08 2.22
CA GLY A 39 -22.60 -3.54 1.13
C GLY A 39 -21.79 -2.79 0.07
N ILE A 40 -20.57 -3.24 -0.21
CA ILE A 40 -19.67 -2.68 -1.23
C ILE A 40 -19.43 -3.69 -2.35
N SER A 41 -19.02 -3.24 -3.54
CA SER A 41 -18.77 -4.16 -4.65
C SER A 41 -17.41 -4.84 -4.54
N GLU A 42 -17.35 -6.13 -4.84
CA GLU A 42 -16.10 -6.89 -4.88
C GLU A 42 -15.07 -6.26 -5.83
N ALA A 43 -15.53 -5.79 -7.01
CA ALA A 43 -14.69 -5.11 -7.98
C ALA A 43 -13.99 -3.86 -7.40
N LEU A 44 -14.62 -3.17 -6.45
CA LEU A 44 -14.02 -2.02 -5.78
C LEU A 44 -12.90 -2.46 -4.81
N ILE A 45 -13.12 -3.55 -4.09
CA ILE A 45 -12.13 -4.15 -3.19
C ILE A 45 -10.91 -4.63 -3.98
N TYR A 46 -11.11 -5.30 -5.12
CA TYR A 46 -10.00 -5.72 -5.99
C TYR A 46 -9.19 -4.53 -6.51
N LYS A 47 -9.83 -3.41 -6.85
CA LYS A 47 -9.14 -2.16 -7.24
C LYS A 47 -8.31 -1.58 -6.10
N TRP A 48 -8.80 -1.62 -4.87
CA TRP A 48 -8.02 -1.17 -3.71
C TRP A 48 -6.82 -2.07 -3.48
N LYS A 49 -7.00 -3.40 -3.53
CA LYS A 49 -5.91 -4.37 -3.42
C LYS A 49 -4.83 -4.19 -4.51
N GLN A 50 -5.24 -3.86 -5.74
CA GLN A 50 -4.31 -3.60 -6.83
C GLN A 50 -3.54 -2.29 -6.62
N ARG A 51 -4.22 -1.23 -6.14
CA ARG A 51 -3.56 0.04 -5.83
C ARG A 51 -2.58 -0.10 -4.68
N THR A 52 -2.92 -0.78 -3.60
CA THR A 52 -1.99 -0.98 -2.48
C THR A 52 -0.79 -1.84 -2.88
N LYS A 53 -0.96 -2.87 -3.71
CA LYS A 53 0.17 -3.64 -4.25
C LYS A 53 1.05 -2.83 -5.22
N GLY A 54 0.44 -1.95 -6.00
CA GLY A 54 1.15 -1.02 -6.87
C GLY A 54 1.94 0.00 -6.05
N GLU A 55 1.29 0.63 -5.08
CA GLU A 55 1.91 1.57 -4.14
C GLU A 55 2.99 0.91 -3.29
N GLU A 56 2.81 -0.33 -2.81
CA GLU A 56 3.89 -1.11 -2.16
C GLU A 56 5.06 -1.33 -3.11
N LYS A 57 4.85 -1.68 -4.39
CA LYS A 57 5.97 -1.79 -5.34
C LYS A 57 6.71 -0.46 -5.53
N TYR A 58 6.01 0.67 -5.63
CA TYR A 58 6.63 1.99 -5.77
C TYR A 58 7.32 2.44 -4.46
N PHE A 59 6.67 2.24 -3.31
CA PHE A 59 7.15 2.65 -2.00
C PHE A 59 8.28 1.74 -1.51
N SER A 60 8.19 0.41 -1.69
CA SER A 60 9.27 -0.53 -1.40
C SER A 60 10.46 -0.34 -2.33
N SER A 61 10.27 -0.03 -3.63
CA SER A 61 11.42 0.27 -4.51
C SER A 61 12.14 1.56 -4.09
N SER A 62 11.39 2.59 -3.68
CA SER A 62 11.97 3.83 -3.13
C SER A 62 12.66 3.60 -1.79
N GLN A 63 11.99 2.94 -0.85
CA GLN A 63 12.49 2.68 0.50
C GLN A 63 13.68 1.71 0.52
N SER A 64 13.73 0.73 -0.39
CA SER A 64 14.90 -0.14 -0.57
C SER A 64 16.10 0.66 -1.07
N SER A 65 15.88 1.61 -1.98
CA SER A 65 16.95 2.45 -2.52
C SER A 65 17.49 3.39 -1.44
N ASP A 66 16.63 4.01 -0.65
CA ASP A 66 17.03 4.84 0.50
C ASP A 66 17.74 4.02 1.60
N ALA A 67 17.24 2.83 1.93
CA ALA A 67 17.85 1.95 2.93
C ALA A 67 19.23 1.41 2.50
N LEU A 68 19.45 1.19 1.20
CA LEU A 68 20.75 0.80 0.65
C LEU A 68 21.75 1.96 0.65
N LEU A 69 21.30 3.19 0.38
CA LEU A 69 22.14 4.38 0.47
C LEU A 69 22.58 4.64 1.91
N GLU A 70 21.66 4.49 2.86
CA GLU A 70 21.98 4.67 4.29
C GLU A 70 22.93 3.59 4.79
N ASN A 71 22.76 2.31 4.39
CA ASN A 71 23.70 1.24 4.73
C ASN A 71 25.12 1.54 4.24
N GLN A 72 25.27 2.04 3.01
CA GLN A 72 26.58 2.38 2.48
C GLN A 72 27.24 3.52 3.26
N ARG A 73 26.48 4.56 3.63
CA ARG A 73 27.01 5.66 4.46
C ARG A 73 27.45 5.18 5.84
N LEU A 74 26.63 4.35 6.48
CA LEU A 74 26.95 3.79 7.79
C LEU A 74 28.22 2.92 7.74
N LEU A 75 28.40 2.11 6.69
CA LEU A 75 29.62 1.32 6.49
C LEU A 75 30.86 2.19 6.29
N GLN A 76 30.77 3.29 5.53
CA GLN A 76 31.88 4.23 5.37
C GLN A 76 32.26 4.90 6.70
N GLN A 77 31.26 5.26 7.51
CA GLN A 77 31.47 5.89 8.81
C GLN A 77 32.10 4.93 9.82
N ILE A 78 31.71 3.64 9.81
CA ILE A 78 32.35 2.61 10.62
C ILE A 78 33.82 2.45 10.22
N SER A 79 34.10 2.30 8.92
CA SER A 79 35.48 2.13 8.43
C SER A 79 36.38 3.32 8.79
N GLN A 80 35.86 4.55 8.74
CA GLN A 80 36.60 5.74 9.16
C GLN A 80 36.90 5.70 10.66
N LEU A 81 35.91 5.37 11.50
CA LEU A 81 36.08 5.29 12.95
C LEU A 81 37.03 4.17 13.38
N GLU A 82 37.03 3.04 12.66
CA GLU A 82 37.98 1.95 12.91
C GLU A 82 39.42 2.39 12.63
N THR A 83 39.64 3.13 11.54
CA THR A 83 40.97 3.64 11.16
C THR A 83 41.49 4.70 12.14
N GLU A 84 40.60 5.54 12.69
CA GLU A 84 40.94 6.56 13.70
C GLU A 84 41.29 5.95 15.07
N ARG A 85 40.89 4.70 15.33
CA ARG A 85 41.15 3.99 16.59
C ARG A 85 42.41 3.09 16.56
N GLU A 86 42.98 2.88 15.38
CA GLU A 86 44.22 2.11 15.16
C GLU A 86 45.48 3.00 15.07
N ILE A 87 45.35 4.32 15.30
CA ILE A 87 46.43 5.30 15.49
C ILE A 87 46.59 5.62 16.98
#